data_AF-A0A1Q7X3C1-F1
#
_entry.id   AF-A0A1Q7X3C1-F1
#
_cell.length_a   1.000
_cell.length_b   1.000
_cell.length_c   1.000
_cell.angle_alpha   90.00
_cell.angle_beta   90.00
_cell.angle_gamma   90.00
#
_symmetry.space_group_name_H-M   'P 1'
#
loop_
_entity.id
_entity.type
_entity.pdbx_description
1 polymer ?
#
loop_
_entity_poly.entity_id
_entity_poly.type
_entity_poly.pdbx_seq_one_letter_code
_entity_poly.pdbx_strand_id
1 'polypeptide(L)'
;MTIHLPADPGDPGQPKTKLGRVDGSEAGAERRLLRDGMQVVSHGALVCPGCALPLAIGGQLSAGMRLQCGFCDHAAPAREFIAQDVYDTVANEVYLVARVA
;
A
#
# COMPACT_ATOMS: atom_id res chain seq x y z
N MET A 1 5.86 34.83 19.23
CA MET A 1 5.23 33.71 19.94
C MET A 1 5.23 32.53 18.99
N THR A 2 6.24 31.68 19.06
CA THR A 2 6.46 30.57 18.11
C THR A 2 5.80 29.32 18.69
N ILE A 3 4.76 28.83 18.03
CA ILE A 3 4.07 27.60 18.43
C ILE A 3 4.92 26.43 17.91
N HIS A 4 5.59 25.72 18.82
CA HIS A 4 6.22 24.44 18.50
C HIS A 4 5.16 23.35 18.62
N LEU A 5 4.69 22.83 17.48
CA LEU A 5 3.97 21.55 17.46
C LEU A 5 5.02 20.43 17.43
N PRO A 6 5.04 19.51 18.42
CA PRO A 6 5.86 18.31 18.30
C PRO A 6 5.34 17.49 17.11
N ALA A 7 6.26 16.98 16.29
CA ALA A 7 5.91 16.09 15.19
C ALA A 7 5.27 14.82 15.77
N ASP A 8 4.05 14.52 15.31
CA ASP A 8 3.39 13.26 15.64
C ASP A 8 4.16 12.13 14.96
N PRO A 9 4.70 11.15 15.70
CA PRO A 9 5.45 10.03 15.13
C PRO A 9 4.61 9.15 14.18
N GLY A 10 3.29 9.37 14.10
CA GLY A 10 2.38 8.75 13.14
C GLY A 10 2.03 9.60 11.90
N ASP A 11 2.58 10.81 11.73
CA ASP A 11 2.29 11.67 10.58
C ASP A 11 3.22 11.35 9.40
N PRO A 12 2.71 10.87 8.24
CA PRO A 12 3.52 10.61 7.05
C PRO A 12 4.05 11.89 6.38
N GLY A 13 3.80 13.08 6.93
CA GLY A 13 4.42 14.33 6.51
C GLY A 13 3.91 14.86 5.16
N GLN A 14 2.80 14.34 4.65
CA GLN A 14 2.21 14.81 3.41
C GLN A 14 1.10 15.84 3.66
N PRO A 15 1.05 16.95 2.91
CA PRO A 15 -0.04 17.90 3.00
C PRO A 15 -1.32 17.26 2.43
N LYS A 16 -2.15 16.67 3.30
CA LYS A 16 -3.49 16.17 2.93
C LYS A 16 -4.43 17.37 2.71
N THR A 17 -4.29 18.03 1.56
CA THR A 17 -5.31 18.95 1.05
C THR A 17 -5.77 18.48 -0.33
N LYS A 18 -6.69 17.51 -0.35
CA LYS A 18 -7.59 17.33 -1.50
C LYS A 18 -9.03 17.32 -1.01
N LEU A 19 -9.66 18.48 -1.20
CA LEU A 19 -11.10 18.69 -1.13
C LEU A 19 -11.73 17.92 -2.30
N GLY A 20 -12.20 16.70 -2.06
CA GLY A 20 -12.85 15.91 -3.10
C GLY A 20 -13.05 14.46 -2.69
N ARG A 21 -14.24 14.17 -2.14
CA ARG A 21 -14.86 12.85 -2.01
C ARG A 21 -13.90 11.70 -1.67
N VAL A 22 -13.61 11.57 -0.38
CA VAL A 22 -12.96 10.41 0.21
C VAL A 22 -13.84 9.18 0.00
N ASP A 23 -13.37 8.18 -0.74
CA ASP A 23 -14.02 6.87 -0.76
C ASP A 23 -13.89 6.27 0.66
N GLY A 24 -15.03 6.04 1.30
CA GLY A 24 -15.09 5.66 2.72
C GLY A 24 -14.40 4.34 3.06
N SER A 25 -14.08 3.52 2.06
CA SER A 25 -13.29 2.29 2.22
C SER A 25 -11.82 2.58 2.54
N GLU A 26 -11.22 3.58 1.92
CA GLU A 26 -9.81 3.96 2.13
C GLU A 26 -9.61 4.55 3.53
N ALA A 27 -10.49 5.48 3.94
CA ALA A 27 -10.47 6.04 5.29
C ALA A 27 -10.73 4.97 6.38
N GLY A 28 -11.50 3.93 6.06
CA GLY A 28 -11.75 2.80 6.95
C GLY A 28 -10.53 1.88 7.10
N ALA A 29 -9.81 1.63 6.00
CA ALA A 29 -8.57 0.85 6.01
C ALA A 29 -7.45 1.60 6.75
N GLU A 30 -7.23 2.89 6.44
CA GLU A 30 -6.26 3.75 7.13
C GLU A 30 -6.51 3.77 8.65
N ARG A 31 -7.76 3.97 9.09
CA ARG A 31 -8.10 3.98 10.53
C ARG A 31 -7.89 2.64 11.23
N ARG A 32 -8.06 1.51 10.55
CA ARG A 32 -7.85 0.18 11.15
C ARG A 32 -6.37 -0.10 11.34
N LEU A 33 -5.54 0.22 10.35
CA LEU A 33 -4.09 0.03 10.43
C LEU A 33 -3.47 0.77 11.61
N LEU A 34 -3.85 2.04 11.80
CA LEU A 34 -3.37 2.87 12.90
C LEU A 34 -3.76 2.35 14.29
N ARG A 35 -4.95 1.75 14.44
CA ARG A 35 -5.42 1.23 15.75
C ARG A 35 -4.63 0.00 16.22
N ASP A 36 -4.10 -0.79 15.30
CA ASP A 36 -3.45 -2.07 15.60
C ASP A 36 -1.92 -1.95 15.73
N GLY A 37 -1.37 -0.73 15.69
CA GLY A 37 0.08 -0.49 15.68
C GLY A 37 0.73 -0.95 14.36
N MET A 38 -0.02 -0.97 13.27
CA MET A 38 0.48 -1.27 11.94
C MET A 38 0.88 0.02 11.22
N GLN A 39 2.04 0.00 10.56
CA GLN A 39 2.53 1.08 9.72
C GLN A 39 2.56 0.63 8.25
N VAL A 40 2.29 1.57 7.34
CA VAL A 40 2.54 1.38 5.91
C VAL A 40 4.05 1.40 5.70
N VAL A 41 4.62 0.30 5.20
CA VAL A 41 6.05 0.16 4.92
C VAL A 41 6.37 0.28 3.43
N SER A 42 5.38 0.14 2.55
CA SER A 42 5.49 0.40 1.11
C SER A 42 4.12 0.70 0.50
N HIS A 43 4.09 1.46 -0.57
CA HIS A 43 2.93 1.73 -1.43
C HIS A 43 3.34 1.58 -2.90
N GLY A 44 2.43 1.15 -3.78
CA GLY A 44 2.77 0.92 -5.18
C GLY A 44 1.71 0.12 -5.93
N ALA A 45 2.12 -0.61 -6.97
CA ALA A 45 1.26 -1.54 -7.69
C ALA A 45 1.74 -2.99 -7.60
N LEU A 46 0.80 -3.93 -7.73
CA LEU A 46 1.14 -5.32 -8.05
C LEU A 46 1.50 -5.46 -9.53
N VAL A 47 2.75 -5.74 -9.80
CA VAL A 47 3.34 -5.92 -11.14
C VAL A 47 4.20 -7.18 -11.14
N CYS A 48 4.06 -8.00 -12.18
CA CYS A 48 4.91 -9.18 -12.32
C CYS A 48 6.37 -8.77 -12.59
N PRO A 49 7.36 -9.23 -11.80
CA PRO A 49 8.76 -8.91 -12.06
C PRO A 49 9.32 -9.61 -13.30
N GLY A 50 8.66 -10.68 -13.78
CA GLY A 50 9.09 -11.43 -14.96
C GLY A 50 8.67 -10.79 -16.29
N CYS A 51 7.46 -10.23 -16.38
CA CYS A 51 6.92 -9.70 -17.64
C CYS A 51 6.36 -8.28 -17.56
N ALA A 52 6.49 -7.61 -16.41
CA ALA A 52 6.00 -6.26 -16.15
C ALA A 52 4.48 -6.06 -16.31
N LEU A 53 3.69 -7.14 -16.41
CA LEU A 53 2.24 -7.02 -16.47
C LEU A 53 1.66 -6.68 -15.10
N PRO A 54 0.67 -5.76 -15.02
CA PRO A 54 -0.03 -5.47 -13.78
C PRO A 54 -0.93 -6.65 -13.39
N LEU A 55 -1.03 -6.91 -12.08
CA LEU A 55 -1.95 -7.88 -11.51
C LEU A 55 -3.05 -7.15 -10.74
N ALA A 56 -4.30 -7.47 -11.07
CA ALA A 56 -5.44 -7.06 -10.26
C ALA A 56 -5.79 -8.19 -9.29
N ILE A 57 -5.61 -7.95 -7.98
CA ILE A 57 -6.03 -8.88 -6.93
C ILE A 57 -6.91 -8.13 -5.94
N GLY A 58 -8.06 -8.72 -5.61
CA GLY A 58 -8.96 -8.19 -4.59
C GLY A 58 -8.63 -8.73 -3.20
N GLY A 59 -8.69 -7.86 -2.18
CA GLY A 59 -8.60 -8.25 -0.78
C GLY A 59 -7.19 -8.22 -0.19
N GLN A 60 -7.05 -8.75 1.03
CA GLN A 60 -5.79 -8.78 1.76
C GLN A 60 -4.98 -10.01 1.40
N LEU A 61 -3.68 -9.81 1.12
CA LEU A 61 -2.72 -10.88 0.87
C LEU A 61 -1.64 -10.84 1.94
N SER A 62 -1.17 -12.01 2.37
CA SER A 62 0.05 -12.07 3.16
C SER A 62 1.25 -11.73 2.28
N ALA A 63 2.17 -10.89 2.78
CA ALA A 63 3.41 -10.55 2.08
C ALA A 63 4.26 -11.77 1.70
N GLY A 64 4.12 -12.88 2.45
CA GLY A 64 4.77 -14.16 2.19
C GLY A 64 3.95 -15.15 1.34
N MET A 65 2.71 -14.82 0.99
CA MET A 65 1.89 -15.67 0.11
C MET A 65 2.57 -15.78 -1.26
N ARG A 66 2.65 -17.00 -1.81
CA ARG A 66 3.15 -17.20 -3.18
C ARG A 66 2.09 -16.75 -4.17
N LEU A 67 2.43 -15.80 -5.02
CA LEU A 67 1.65 -15.43 -6.19
C LEU A 67 2.25 -16.09 -7.44
N GLN A 68 1.41 -16.37 -8.42
CA GLN A 68 1.80 -16.82 -9.75
C GLN A 68 1.19 -15.89 -10.78
N CYS A 69 2.02 -15.37 -11.69
CA CYS A 69 1.55 -14.59 -12.82
C CYS A 69 0.81 -15.49 -13.81
N GLY A 70 -0.45 -15.20 -14.12
CA GLY A 70 -1.23 -15.96 -15.09
C GLY A 70 -0.81 -15.78 -16.56
N PHE A 71 0.22 -14.98 -16.84
CA PHE A 71 0.73 -14.74 -18.20
C PHE A 71 2.09 -15.39 -18.48
N CYS A 72 3.09 -15.15 -17.61
CA CYS A 72 4.44 -15.69 -17.79
C CYS A 72 4.82 -16.81 -16.80
N ASP A 73 3.86 -17.25 -15.99
CA ASP A 73 4.04 -18.28 -14.94
C ASP A 73 5.09 -17.98 -13.86
N HIS A 74 5.65 -16.77 -13.83
CA HIS A 74 6.55 -16.35 -12.77
C HIS A 74 5.85 -16.46 -11.40
N ALA A 75 6.49 -17.15 -10.46
CA ALA A 75 5.95 -17.39 -9.13
C ALA A 75 6.93 -16.99 -8.02
N ALA A 76 6.52 -16.05 -7.18
CA ALA A 76 7.33 -15.48 -6.10
C ALA A 76 6.43 -15.03 -4.93
N PRO A 77 6.99 -14.71 -3.75
CA PRO A 77 6.26 -14.07 -2.66
C PRO A 77 5.57 -12.76 -3.09
N ALA A 78 4.39 -12.48 -2.56
CA ALA A 78 3.58 -11.31 -2.93
C ALA A 78 4.33 -9.97 -2.82
N ARG A 79 5.20 -9.82 -1.81
CA ARG A 79 6.02 -8.61 -1.66
C ARG A 79 6.96 -8.33 -2.85
N GLU A 80 7.37 -9.35 -3.59
CA GLU A 80 8.28 -9.21 -4.75
C GLU A 80 7.54 -8.74 -6.00
N PHE A 81 6.21 -8.75 -5.99
CA PHE A 81 5.38 -8.17 -7.03
C PHE A 81 5.10 -6.68 -6.81
N ILE A 82 5.59 -6.07 -5.73
CA ILE A 82 5.33 -4.65 -5.45
C ILE A 82 6.31 -3.78 -6.25
N ALA A 83 5.79 -3.07 -7.25
CA ALA A 83 6.48 -1.97 -7.91
C ALA A 83 6.19 -0.67 -7.16
N GLN A 84 7.21 -0.07 -6.54
CA GLN A 84 7.08 1.17 -5.77
C GLN A 84 6.78 2.36 -6.69
N ASP A 85 5.88 3.25 -6.24
CA ASP A 85 5.60 4.55 -6.85
C ASP A 85 5.18 4.55 -8.33
N VAL A 86 4.75 3.39 -8.87
CA VAL A 86 4.23 3.25 -10.23
C VAL A 86 2.93 2.45 -10.18
N TYR A 87 1.79 3.10 -10.42
CA TYR A 87 0.49 2.43 -10.59
C TYR A 87 -0.29 3.02 -11.76
N ASP A 88 -0.57 2.18 -12.76
CA ASP A 88 -1.29 2.58 -13.97
C ASP A 88 -2.77 2.91 -13.71
N THR A 89 -3.38 2.25 -12.71
CA THR A 89 -4.79 2.45 -12.34
C THR A 89 -5.00 2.30 -10.83
N VAL A 90 -6.15 2.76 -10.33
CA VAL A 90 -6.56 2.50 -8.93
C VAL A 90 -6.78 1.00 -8.68
N ALA A 91 -7.07 0.22 -9.72
CA ALA A 91 -7.40 -1.20 -9.58
C ALA A 91 -6.19 -2.10 -9.26
N ASN A 92 -4.96 -1.62 -9.49
CA ASN A 92 -3.73 -2.35 -9.16
C ASN A 92 -2.94 -1.72 -8.00
N GLU A 93 -3.48 -0.67 -7.37
CA GLU A 93 -2.88 0.00 -6.23
C GLU A 93 -2.86 -0.92 -4.99
N VAL A 94 -1.71 -0.96 -4.30
CA VAL A 94 -1.50 -1.78 -3.11
C VAL A 94 -0.67 -1.07 -2.04
N TYR A 95 -0.94 -1.44 -0.80
CA TYR A 95 -0.22 -1.00 0.39
C TYR A 95 0.36 -2.21 1.09
N LEU A 96 1.66 -2.18 1.38
CA LEU A 96 2.30 -3.12 2.27
C LEU A 96 2.30 -2.53 3.68
N VAL A 97 1.74 -3.27 4.62
CA VAL A 97 1.64 -2.87 6.02
C VAL A 97 2.34 -3.89 6.91
N ALA A 98 2.98 -3.41 7.96
CA ALA A 98 3.62 -4.27 8.95
C ALA A 98 3.38 -3.73 10.35
N ARG A 99 3.31 -4.62 11.33
CA ARG A 99 3.39 -4.22 12.73
C ARG A 99 4.84 -3.90 13.06
N VAL A 100 5.10 -2.67 13.48
CA VAL A 100 6.44 -2.23 13.90
C VAL A 100 6.45 -2.22 15.42
N ALA A 101 7.36 -3.00 16.01
CA ALA A 101 7.52 -3.16 17.46
C ALA A 101 8.52 -2.15 18.02
#